data_AF-A0A3L7RQR8-F1
#
_entry.id   AF-A0A3L7RQR8-F1
#
_cell.length_a   1.000
_cell.length_b   1.000
_cell.length_c   1.000
_cell.angle_alpha   90.00
_cell.angle_beta   90.00
_cell.angle_gamma   90.00
#
_symmetry.space_group_name_H-M   'P 1'
#
loop_
_entity.id
_entity.type
_entity.pdbx_description
1 polymer ?
#
loop_
_entity_poly.entity_id
_entity_poly.type
_entity_poly.pdbx_seq_one_letter_code
_entity_poly.pdbx_strand_id
1 'polypeptide(L)' 'MAISLIYLLWSIPVLLAVSLVMAATRHERWDLICKQAISSAIWTLSFLGAIALALAVAMWWIGTN' A
#
# COMPACT_ATOMS: atom_id res chain seq x y z
N MET A 1 10.53 -13.47 11.33
CA MET A 1 11.36 -12.29 10.94
C MET A 1 10.46 -11.08 10.97
N ALA A 2 10.68 -10.13 11.88
CA ALA A 2 9.96 -8.86 11.86
C ALA A 2 10.48 -8.01 10.69
N ILE A 3 9.58 -7.43 9.90
CA ILE A 3 10.00 -6.44 8.90
C ILE A 3 10.53 -5.23 9.66
N SER A 4 11.78 -4.83 9.38
CA SER A 4 12.30 -3.60 9.98
C SER A 4 11.47 -2.43 9.46
N LEU A 5 11.05 -1.54 10.37
CA LEU A 5 10.31 -0.31 10.05
C LEU A 5 10.99 0.48 8.92
N ILE A 6 12.33 0.40 8.85
CA ILE A 6 13.13 1.02 7.81
C ILE A 6 12.71 0.53 6.41
N TYR A 7 12.50 -0.77 6.22
CA TYR A 7 12.12 -1.34 4.92
C TYR A 7 10.70 -0.94 4.52
N LEU A 8 9.81 -0.80 5.49
CA LEU A 8 8.46 -0.29 5.24
C LEU A 8 8.52 1.17 4.77
N LEU A 9 9.35 2.00 5.40
CA LEU A 9 9.57 3.39 4.99
C LEU A 9 10.17 3.49 3.58
N TRP A 10 11.07 2.56 3.21
CA TRP A 10 11.62 2.47 1.85
C TRP A 10 10.57 2.11 0.78
N SER A 11 9.44 1.54 1.15
CA SER A 11 8.34 1.27 0.21
C SER A 11 7.53 2.51 -0.16
N ILE A 12 7.55 3.55 0.68
CA ILE A 12 6.81 4.80 0.48
C ILE A 12 7.18 5.51 -0.84
N PRO A 13 8.46 5.80 -1.15
CA PRO A 13 8.81 6.46 -2.40
C PRO A 13 8.38 5.65 -3.64
N VAL A 14 8.46 4.33 -3.58
CA VAL A 14 8.01 3.44 -4.67
C VAL A 14 6.50 3.52 -4.84
N LEU A 15 5.74 3.45 -3.74
CA LEU A 15 4.28 3.54 -3.76
C LEU A 15 3.80 4.88 -4.32
N LEU A 16 4.46 5.97 -3.95
CA LEU A 16 4.19 7.30 -4.48
C LEU A 16 4.50 7.38 -5.98
N ALA A 17 5.66 6.89 -6.41
CA ALA A 17 6.05 6.92 -7.82
C ALA A 17 5.07 6.14 -8.70
N VAL A 18 4.72 4.90 -8.33
CA VAL A 18 3.80 4.06 -9.09
C VAL A 18 2.40 4.68 -9.15
N SER A 19 1.90 5.18 -8.02
CA SER A 19 0.56 5.80 -7.96
C SER A 19 0.48 7.09 -8.77
N LEU A 20 1.54 7.90 -8.74
CA LEU A 20 1.64 9.14 -9.51
C LEU A 20 1.71 8.86 -11.01
N VAL A 21 2.59 7.94 -11.44
CA VAL A 21 2.74 7.57 -12.87
C VAL A 21 1.42 7.03 -13.42
N MET A 22 0.76 6.13 -12.70
CA MET A 22 -0.54 5.58 -13.10
C MET A 22 -1.63 6.67 -13.19
N ALA A 23 -1.61 7.66 -12.31
CA ALA A 23 -2.58 8.74 -12.34
C ALA A 23 -2.30 9.75 -13.46
N ALA A 24 -1.02 10.08 -13.68
CA ALA A 24 -0.56 11.04 -14.68
C ALA A 24 -0.74 10.56 -16.13
N THR A 25 -0.69 9.25 -16.38
CA THR A 25 -1.01 8.69 -17.70
C THR A 25 -2.51 8.70 -18.00
N ARG A 26 -3.36 8.75 -16.97
CA ARG A 26 -4.82 8.69 -17.09
C ARG A 26 -5.50 10.06 -17.12
N HIS A 27 -4.90 11.06 -16.48
CA HIS A 27 -5.51 12.38 -16.34
C HIS A 27 -4.50 13.47 -16.69
N GLU A 28 -4.96 14.49 -17.41
CA GLU A 28 -4.14 15.65 -17.80
C GLU A 28 -4.21 16.78 -16.76
N ARG A 29 -5.25 16.77 -15.91
CA ARG A 29 -5.48 17.78 -14.88
C ARG A 29 -4.83 17.38 -13.56
N TRP A 30 -3.95 18.23 -13.04
CA TRP A 30 -3.24 18.02 -11.77
C TRP A 30 -4.15 17.65 -10.59
N ASP A 31 -5.32 18.28 -10.46
CA ASP A 31 -6.29 17.95 -9.40
C ASP A 31 -6.72 16.48 -9.42
N LEU A 32 -6.99 15.96 -10.63
CA LEU A 32 -7.43 14.59 -10.84
C LEU A 32 -6.28 13.60 -10.67
N ILE A 33 -5.07 13.98 -11.10
CA ILE A 33 -3.84 13.18 -10.91
C ILE A 33 -3.60 12.95 -9.42
N CYS A 34 -3.54 14.03 -8.61
CA CYS A 34 -3.28 13.91 -7.18
C CYS A 34 -4.36 13.10 -6.46
N LYS A 35 -5.64 13.35 -6.77
CA LYS A 35 -6.77 12.61 -6.18
C LYS A 35 -6.69 11.11 -6.51
N GLN A 36 -6.43 10.76 -7.76
CA GLN A 36 -6.31 9.38 -8.18
C GLN A 36 -5.06 8.71 -7.60
N ALA A 37 -3.92 9.40 -7.55
CA ALA A 37 -2.69 8.88 -6.98
C ALA A 37 -2.86 8.56 -5.49
N ILE A 38 -3.46 9.48 -4.71
CA ILE A 38 -3.75 9.25 -3.28
C ILE A 38 -4.75 8.10 -3.12
N SER A 39 -5.81 8.06 -3.93
CA SER A 39 -6.79 6.97 -3.87
C SER A 39 -6.15 5.62 -4.16
N SER A 40 -5.27 5.53 -5.17
CA SER A 40 -4.55 4.31 -5.52
C SER A 40 -3.56 3.88 -4.43
N ALA A 41 -2.84 4.84 -3.84
CA ALA A 41 -1.92 4.59 -2.74
C ALA A 41 -2.65 4.03 -1.50
N ILE A 42 -3.76 4.67 -1.10
CA ILE A 42 -4.59 4.22 0.03
C ILE A 42 -5.16 2.82 -0.25
N TRP A 43 -5.67 2.58 -1.46
CA TRP A 43 -6.22 1.28 -1.81
C TRP A 43 -5.17 0.18 -1.71
N THR A 44 -3.98 0.41 -2.28
CA THR A 44 -2.86 -0.54 -2.24
C THR A 44 -2.43 -0.84 -0.81
N LEU A 45 -2.31 0.20 0.03
CA LEU A 45 -1.90 0.06 1.43
C LEU A 45 -2.98 -0.65 2.26
N SER A 46 -4.26 -0.39 1.98
CA SER A 46 -5.38 -1.08 2.62
C SER A 46 -5.43 -2.56 2.26
N PHE A 47 -5.17 -2.91 0.99
CA PHE A 47 -5.13 -4.29 0.54
C PHE A 47 -3.99 -5.07 1.17
N LEU A 48 -2.78 -4.50 1.17
CA LEU A 48 -1.61 -5.09 1.81
C LEU A 48 -1.85 -5.26 3.32
N GLY A 49 -2.40 -4.23 3.98
CA GLY A 49 -2.74 -4.27 5.40
C GLY A 49 -3.79 -5.33 5.73
N ALA A 50 -4.82 -5.49 4.89
CA ALA A 50 -5.85 -6.51 5.06
C ALA A 50 -5.28 -7.93 4.96
N ILE A 51 -4.40 -8.18 4.00
CA ILE A 51 -3.72 -9.48 3.87
C ILE A 51 -2.80 -9.73 5.07
N ALA A 52 -2.02 -8.73 5.48
CA ALA A 52 -1.15 -8.85 6.65
C ALA A 52 -1.94 -9.17 7.91
N LEU A 53 -3.10 -8.52 8.11
CA LEU A 53 -4.01 -8.79 9.21
C LEU A 53 -4.58 -10.22 9.13
N ALA A 54 -5.06 -10.64 7.96
CA ALA A 54 -5.61 -11.98 7.75
C ALA A 54 -4.57 -13.07 8.06
N LEU A 55 -3.32 -12.89 7.60
CA LEU A 55 -2.21 -13.79 7.89
C LEU A 55 -1.84 -13.78 9.38
N ALA A 56 -1.84 -12.61 10.04
CA ALA A 56 -1.58 -12.52 11.47
C ALA A 56 -2.63 -13.28 12.28
N VAL A 57 -3.92 -13.14 11.92
CA VAL A 57 -5.02 -13.88 12.54
C VAL A 57 -4.89 -15.38 12.29
N ALA A 58 -4.57 -15.80 11.06
CA ALA A 58 -4.39 -17.20 10.73
C ALA A 58 -3.22 -17.84 11.49
N MET A 59 -2.08 -17.15 11.58
CA MET A 59 -0.93 -17.61 12.38
C MET A 59 -1.26 -17.68 13.87
N TRP A 60 -1.98 -16.70 14.40
CA TRP A 60 -2.43 -16.72 15.79
C TRP A 60 -3.36 -17.91 16.06
N TRP A 61 -4.27 -18.23 15.13
CA TRP A 61 -5.14 -19.39 15.24
C TRP A 61 -4.38 -20.71 15.16
N ILE A 62 -3.36 -20.81 14.29
CA ILE A 62 -2.50 -22.00 14.21
C ILE A 62 -1.65 -22.17 15.47
N GLY A 63 -1.11 -21.09 16.04
CA GLY A 63 -0.25 -21.17 17.24
C GLY A 63 -1.01 -21.41 18.55
N THR A 64 -2.34 -21.30 18.55
CA THR A 64 -3.19 -21.53 19.73
C THR A 64 -3.84 -22.92 19.77
N ASN A 65 -3.75 -23.70 18.67
CA ASN A 65 -4.15 -25.10 18.58
C ASN A 65 -2.94 -26.04 18.60
#